data_AF-A0A1C8ZVT1-F1
#
_entry.id   AF-A0A1C8ZVT1-F1
#
_cell.length_a   1.000
_cell.length_b   1.000
_cell.length_c   1.000
_cell.angle_alpha   90.00
_cell.angle_beta   90.00
_cell.angle_gamma   90.00
#
_symmetry.space_group_name_H-M   'P 1'
#
loop_
_entity.id
_entity.type
_entity.pdbx_description
1 polymer ?
#
loop_
_entity_poly.entity_id
_entity_poly.type
_entity_poly.pdbx_seq_one_letter_code
_entity_poly.pdbx_strand_id
1 'polypeptide(L)'
;MNIKDKIVEILRQIYDPEIPINIYDLGLVKRIDVDDSRITIDMILTAGNQCTIADLITVNVKYKVKREFPEYDVIVNVDKFAKWSFSMMTYEGRLMLEEIYGKEVVEKLLDGSVENVVKSLRIQQNERFDPKEYMRMKLEERYKAFREWLDRNRVDLINA
;
A
#
# COMPACT_ATOMS: atom_id res chain seq x y z
N MET A 1 0.29 21.41 -9.04
CA MET A 1 0.27 19.95 -8.79
C MET A 1 -0.54 19.32 -9.90
N ASN A 2 0.05 18.39 -10.65
CA ASN A 2 -0.67 17.76 -11.77
C ASN A 2 -1.65 16.69 -11.23
N ILE A 3 -2.58 16.21 -12.07
CA ILE A 3 -3.57 15.19 -11.65
C ILE A 3 -2.88 13.88 -11.22
N LYS A 4 -1.80 13.49 -11.91
CA LYS A 4 -1.03 12.28 -11.58
C LYS A 4 -0.44 12.35 -10.17
N ASP A 5 0.11 13.49 -9.76
CA ASP A 5 0.68 13.70 -8.42
C ASP A 5 -0.39 13.49 -7.33
N LYS A 6 -1.59 14.06 -7.53
CA LYS A 6 -2.73 13.85 -6.62
C LYS A 6 -3.17 12.40 -6.57
N ILE A 7 -3.20 11.69 -7.70
CA ILE A 7 -3.50 10.26 -7.72
C ILE A 7 -2.45 9.50 -6.92
N VAL A 8 -1.16 9.81 -7.07
CA VAL A 8 -0.08 9.18 -6.28
C VAL A 8 -0.28 9.41 -4.78
N GLU A 9 -0.66 10.62 -4.35
CA GLU A 9 -0.97 10.91 -2.95
C GLU A 9 -2.14 10.05 -2.43
N ILE A 10 -3.20 9.87 -3.22
CA ILE A 10 -4.33 9.00 -2.87
C ILE A 10 -3.87 7.54 -2.73
N LEU A 11 -3.08 7.06 -3.70
CA LEU A 11 -2.58 5.68 -3.71
C LEU A 11 -1.67 5.40 -2.50
N ARG A 12 -0.88 6.39 -2.07
CA ARG A 12 -0.08 6.32 -0.84
C ARG A 12 -0.89 6.20 0.45
N GLN A 13 -2.19 6.47 0.42
CA GLN A 13 -3.09 6.28 1.56
C GLN A 13 -3.74 4.90 1.61
N ILE A 14 -3.49 4.03 0.62
CA ILE A 14 -4.04 2.69 0.53
C ILE A 14 -2.92 1.71 0.84
N TYR A 15 -3.14 0.84 1.83
CA TYR A 15 -2.14 -0.07 2.36
C TYR A 15 -2.45 -1.49 1.95
N ASP A 16 -1.40 -2.24 1.67
CA ASP A 16 -1.52 -3.68 1.52
C ASP A 16 -1.77 -4.32 2.91
N PRO A 17 -2.74 -5.24 3.03
CA PRO A 17 -3.12 -5.83 4.31
C PRO A 17 -2.16 -6.96 4.76
N GLU A 18 -1.33 -7.49 3.87
CA GLU A 18 -0.32 -8.50 4.20
C GLU A 18 1.03 -7.85 4.51
N ILE A 19 1.43 -6.84 3.73
CA ILE A 19 2.65 -6.06 3.92
C ILE A 19 2.24 -4.61 4.27
N PRO A 20 2.49 -4.10 5.48
CA PRO A 20 1.91 -2.84 5.97
C PRO A 20 2.58 -1.58 5.39
N ILE A 21 2.82 -1.56 4.07
CA ILE A 21 3.34 -0.47 3.26
C ILE A 21 2.25 -0.09 2.25
N ASN A 22 2.25 1.15 1.78
CA ASN A 22 1.26 1.59 0.81
C ASN A 22 1.50 0.97 -0.58
N ILE A 23 0.42 0.80 -1.34
CA ILE A 23 0.45 0.11 -2.63
C ILE A 23 1.34 0.79 -3.68
N TYR A 24 1.58 2.10 -3.55
CA TYR A 24 2.45 2.85 -4.46
C TYR A 24 3.92 2.57 -4.16
N ASP A 25 4.34 2.74 -2.91
CA ASP A 25 5.73 2.53 -2.50
C ASP A 25 6.12 1.03 -2.47
N LEU A 26 5.14 0.13 -2.32
CA LEU A 26 5.33 -1.30 -2.60
C LEU A 26 5.60 -1.59 -4.08
N GLY A 27 5.32 -0.66 -4.99
CA GLY A 27 5.49 -0.90 -6.42
C GLY A 27 4.39 -1.74 -7.04
N LEU A 28 3.18 -1.75 -6.45
CA LEU A 28 2.04 -2.47 -7.03
C LEU A 28 1.41 -1.70 -8.19
N VAL A 29 1.62 -0.39 -8.27
CA VAL A 29 1.09 0.47 -9.33
C VAL A 29 2.08 0.52 -10.49
N LYS A 30 1.71 -0.09 -11.62
CA LYS A 30 2.56 -0.16 -12.82
C LYS A 30 2.46 1.09 -13.68
N ARG A 31 1.25 1.63 -13.82
CA ARG A 31 0.95 2.75 -14.71
C ARG A 31 -0.22 3.57 -14.21
N ILE A 32 -0.09 4.88 -14.35
CA ILE A 32 -1.16 5.86 -14.16
C ILE A 32 -1.25 6.68 -15.44
N ASP A 33 -2.38 6.56 -16.11
CA ASP A 33 -2.67 7.29 -17.34
C ASP A 33 -3.90 8.16 -17.15
N VAL A 34 -3.83 9.38 -17.68
CA VAL A 34 -4.85 10.41 -17.50
C VAL A 34 -5.10 11.06 -18.84
N ASP A 35 -6.29 10.81 -19.37
CA ASP A 35 -6.84 11.40 -20.59
C ASP A 35 -7.87 12.49 -20.24
N ASP A 36 -8.46 13.15 -21.24
CA ASP A 36 -9.41 14.27 -21.04
C ASP A 36 -10.64 13.93 -20.18
N SER A 37 -11.06 12.67 -20.16
CA SER A 37 -12.27 12.23 -19.43
C SER A 37 -12.08 10.92 -18.65
N ARG A 38 -10.87 10.35 -18.66
CA ARG A 38 -10.61 9.02 -18.09
C ARG A 38 -9.30 8.98 -17.32
N ILE A 39 -9.34 8.29 -16.19
CA ILE A 39 -8.17 7.90 -15.41
C ILE A 39 -8.06 6.38 -15.45
N THR A 40 -6.92 5.87 -15.94
CA THR A 40 -6.62 4.44 -15.99
C THR A 40 -5.46 4.13 -15.06
N ILE A 41 -5.67 3.18 -14.14
CA ILE A 41 -4.65 2.72 -13.19
C ILE A 41 -4.44 1.23 -13.42
N ASP A 42 -3.23 0.85 -13.82
CA ASP A 42 -2.85 -0.55 -13.96
C ASP A 42 -2.00 -0.97 -12.77
N MET A 43 -2.40 -2.04 -12.10
CA MET A 43 -1.74 -2.53 -10.90
C MET A 43 -1.60 -4.05 -10.87
N ILE A 44 -0.75 -4.51 -9.96
CA ILE A 44 -0.58 -5.91 -9.58
C ILE A 44 -0.91 -6.07 -8.10
N LEU A 45 -0.84 -7.31 -7.63
CA LEU A 45 -1.11 -7.65 -6.24
C LEU A 45 0.03 -8.51 -5.69
N THR A 46 0.26 -8.38 -4.39
CA THR A 46 1.21 -9.18 -3.61
C THR A 46 0.75 -10.63 -3.52
N ALA A 47 -0.55 -10.84 -3.27
CA ALA A 47 -1.19 -12.15 -3.25
C ALA A 47 -1.86 -12.45 -4.60
N GLY A 48 -1.30 -13.38 -5.36
CA GLY A 48 -1.86 -13.84 -6.64
C GLY A 48 -3.30 -14.37 -6.53
N ASN A 49 -3.95 -14.50 -7.68
CA ASN A 49 -5.15 -15.25 -8.13
C ASN A 49 -6.33 -15.61 -7.18
N GLN A 50 -6.13 -15.82 -5.87
CA GLN A 50 -7.07 -16.52 -4.98
C GLN A 50 -7.53 -15.71 -3.77
N CYS A 51 -7.27 -14.41 -3.71
CA CYS A 51 -7.58 -13.62 -2.53
C CYS A 51 -8.77 -12.68 -2.74
N THR A 52 -9.87 -12.83 -2.00
CA THR A 52 -11.00 -11.87 -1.93
C THR A 52 -10.55 -10.47 -1.52
N ILE A 53 -9.41 -10.37 -0.85
CA ILE A 53 -8.81 -9.11 -0.39
C ILE A 53 -8.24 -8.30 -1.57
N ALA A 54 -7.81 -8.96 -2.64
CA ALA A 54 -7.37 -8.33 -3.89
C ALA A 54 -8.41 -7.36 -4.44
N ASP A 55 -9.64 -7.85 -4.58
CA ASP A 55 -10.75 -7.08 -5.14
C ASP A 55 -11.10 -5.90 -4.23
N LEU A 56 -10.89 -6.01 -2.91
CA LEU A 56 -11.10 -4.92 -1.96
C LEU A 56 -10.11 -3.77 -2.15
N ILE A 57 -8.83 -4.06 -2.44
CA ILE A 57 -7.84 -3.02 -2.76
C ILE A 57 -8.23 -2.30 -4.04
N THR A 58 -8.60 -3.05 -5.09
CA THR A 58 -9.01 -2.49 -6.39
C THR A 58 -10.24 -1.59 -6.26
N VAL A 59 -11.25 -2.04 -5.50
CA VAL A 59 -12.45 -1.25 -5.20
C VAL A 59 -12.11 0.00 -4.41
N ASN A 60 -11.23 -0.09 -3.41
CA ASN A 60 -10.79 1.06 -2.60
C ASN A 60 -10.03 2.09 -3.45
N VAL A 61 -9.14 1.66 -4.34
CA VAL A 61 -8.44 2.53 -5.31
C VAL A 61 -9.47 3.26 -6.17
N LYS A 62 -10.35 2.51 -6.83
CA LYS A 62 -11.38 3.10 -7.71
C LYS A 62 -12.25 4.10 -6.95
N TYR A 63 -12.71 3.73 -5.76
CA TYR A 63 -13.57 4.57 -4.93
C TYR A 63 -12.88 5.88 -4.52
N LYS A 64 -11.66 5.81 -3.96
CA LYS A 64 -10.95 7.01 -3.50
C LYS A 64 -10.61 7.95 -4.65
N VAL A 65 -10.14 7.40 -5.77
CA VAL A 65 -9.81 8.20 -6.96
C VAL A 65 -11.07 8.82 -7.57
N LYS A 66 -12.15 8.06 -7.72
CA LYS A 66 -13.43 8.57 -8.25
C LYS A 66 -14.05 9.64 -7.35
N ARG A 67 -13.86 9.56 -6.03
CA ARG A 67 -14.34 10.56 -5.08
C ARG A 67 -13.60 11.89 -5.22
N GLU A 68 -12.28 11.85 -5.46
CA GLU A 68 -11.49 13.07 -5.69
C GLU A 68 -11.72 13.66 -7.09
N PHE A 69 -11.96 12.80 -8.08
CA PHE A 69 -12.12 13.16 -9.49
C PHE A 69 -13.49 12.69 -10.03
N PRO A 70 -14.61 13.26 -9.55
CA PRO A 70 -15.96 12.82 -9.90
C PRO A 70 -16.30 12.95 -11.38
N GLU A 71 -15.65 13.86 -12.10
CA GLU A 71 -15.83 14.13 -13.53
C GLU A 71 -15.14 13.10 -14.44
N TYR A 72 -14.17 12.34 -13.93
CA TYR A 72 -13.42 11.35 -14.69
C TYR A 72 -14.02 9.95 -14.60
N ASP A 73 -14.05 9.21 -15.70
CA ASP A 73 -14.26 7.77 -15.67
C ASP A 73 -13.00 7.09 -15.08
N VAL A 74 -13.16 6.26 -14.04
CA VAL A 74 -12.03 5.64 -13.35
C VAL A 74 -12.02 4.14 -13.61
N ILE A 75 -10.99 3.69 -14.31
CA ILE A 75 -10.73 2.30 -14.65
C ILE A 75 -9.51 1.82 -13.87
N VAL A 76 -9.67 0.70 -13.16
CA VAL A 76 -8.56 0.05 -12.45
C VAL A 76 -8.42 -1.36 -13.02
N ASN A 77 -7.28 -1.62 -13.67
CA ASN A 77 -6.96 -2.92 -14.23
C ASN A 77 -5.97 -3.64 -13.31
N VAL A 78 -6.22 -4.92 -13.09
CA VAL A 78 -5.37 -5.76 -12.25
C VAL A 78 -4.80 -6.89 -13.08
N ASP A 79 -3.48 -6.93 -13.20
CA ASP A 79 -2.77 -8.06 -13.77
C ASP A 79 -2.55 -9.11 -12.68
N LYS A 80 -3.46 -10.10 -12.65
CA LYS A 80 -3.47 -11.17 -11.64
C LYS A 80 -2.34 -12.20 -11.83
N PHE A 81 -1.64 -12.18 -12.96
CA PHE A 81 -0.60 -13.17 -13.30
C PHE A 81 0.81 -12.64 -13.13
N ALA A 82 0.99 -11.32 -13.04
CA ALA A 82 2.27 -10.73 -12.75
C ALA A 82 2.76 -11.11 -11.35
N LYS A 83 4.02 -11.53 -11.29
CA LYS A 83 4.72 -11.79 -10.03
C LYS A 83 5.35 -10.49 -9.56
N TRP A 84 4.96 -10.05 -8.37
CA TRP A 84 5.64 -8.95 -7.70
C TRP A 84 7.06 -9.34 -7.31
N SER A 85 7.99 -8.38 -7.41
CA SER A 85 9.36 -8.52 -6.91
C SER A 85 9.79 -7.24 -6.20
N PHE A 86 10.70 -7.39 -5.24
CA PHE A 86 11.27 -6.27 -4.47
C PHE A 86 11.95 -5.19 -5.32
N SER A 87 12.35 -5.52 -6.56
CA SER A 87 12.87 -4.55 -7.53
C SER A 87 11.83 -3.53 -8.00
N MET A 88 10.54 -3.79 -7.78
CA MET A 88 9.44 -2.89 -8.15
C MET A 88 9.18 -1.81 -7.09
N MET A 89 9.68 -2.00 -5.86
CA MET A 89 9.47 -1.06 -4.76
C MET A 89 10.19 0.27 -5.00
N THR A 90 9.62 1.35 -4.48
CA THR A 90 10.32 2.62 -4.39
C THR A 90 11.44 2.54 -3.35
N TYR A 91 12.36 3.52 -3.38
CA TYR A 91 13.43 3.61 -2.39
C TYR A 91 12.84 3.72 -0.97
N GLU A 92 11.82 4.55 -0.79
CA GLU A 92 11.09 4.73 0.45
C GLU A 92 10.37 3.43 0.88
N GLY A 93 9.78 2.71 -0.09
CA GLY A 93 9.21 1.38 0.12
C GLY A 93 10.21 0.41 0.73
N ARG A 94 11.42 0.35 0.15
CA ARG A 94 12.49 -0.52 0.64
C ARG A 94 12.91 -0.13 2.06
N LEU A 95 13.12 1.15 2.34
CA LEU A 95 13.49 1.62 3.68
C LEU A 95 12.43 1.25 4.72
N MET A 96 11.15 1.39 4.41
CA MET A 96 10.07 0.95 5.31
C MET A 96 10.11 -0.55 5.56
N LEU A 97 10.43 -1.36 4.55
CA LEU A 97 10.51 -2.81 4.68
C LEU A 97 11.73 -3.24 5.50
N GLU A 98 12.87 -2.55 5.32
CA GLU A 98 14.08 -2.72 6.15
C GLU A 98 13.82 -2.33 7.62
N GLU A 99 13.03 -1.29 7.87
CA GLU A 99 12.63 -0.88 9.22
C GLU A 99 11.70 -1.92 9.89
N ILE A 100 10.78 -2.51 9.12
CA ILE A 100 9.81 -3.48 9.65
C ILE A 100 10.45 -4.86 9.90
N TYR A 101 11.28 -5.33 8.97
CA TYR A 101 11.78 -6.71 8.97
C TYR A 101 13.29 -6.84 9.25
N GLY A 102 14.03 -5.73 9.27
CA GLY A 102 15.48 -5.69 9.44
C GLY A 102 16.22 -5.81 8.10
N LYS A 103 17.25 -4.98 7.92
CA LYS A 103 18.04 -4.89 6.68
C LYS A 103 18.61 -6.23 6.19
N GLU A 104 19.15 -7.04 7.10
CA GLU A 104 19.71 -8.36 6.76
C GLU A 104 18.67 -9.35 6.21
N VAL A 105 17.42 -9.25 6.68
CA VAL A 105 16.31 -10.07 6.20
C VAL A 105 15.91 -9.62 4.79
N VAL A 106 15.84 -8.30 4.57
CA VAL A 106 15.51 -7.73 3.26
C VAL A 106 16.58 -8.02 2.22
N GLU A 107 17.87 -7.93 2.58
CA GLU A 107 18.97 -8.31 1.69
C GLU A 107 18.91 -9.79 1.28
N LYS A 108 18.55 -10.69 2.20
CA LYS A 108 18.34 -12.12 1.90
C LYS A 108 17.10 -12.36 1.03
N LEU A 109 16.04 -11.56 1.19
CA LEU A 109 14.84 -11.58 0.33
C LEU A 109 15.14 -11.11 -1.10
N LEU A 110 16.12 -10.21 -1.26
CA LEU A 110 16.57 -9.72 -2.56
C LEU A 110 17.43 -10.74 -3.31
N ASP A 111 18.12 -11.63 -2.59
CA ASP A 111 19.08 -12.62 -3.12
C ASP A 111 18.45 -14.00 -3.41
N GLY A 112 17.23 -14.30 -2.95
CA GLY A 112 16.66 -15.65 -3.08
C GLY A 112 15.13 -15.74 -3.11
N SER A 113 14.62 -16.80 -3.77
CA SER A 113 13.20 -17.17 -3.85
C SER A 113 12.47 -17.02 -2.51
N VAL A 114 11.34 -16.30 -2.54
CA VAL A 114 10.45 -16.00 -1.41
C VAL A 114 10.15 -17.22 -0.53
N GLU A 115 10.06 -18.41 -1.11
CA GLU A 115 9.80 -19.68 -0.39
C GLU A 115 10.89 -20.05 0.61
N ASN A 116 12.16 -19.77 0.30
CA ASN A 116 13.28 -20.10 1.18
C ASN A 116 13.36 -19.17 2.38
N VAL A 117 12.92 -17.91 2.22
CA VAL A 117 12.91 -16.94 3.31
C VAL A 117 11.71 -17.11 4.24
N VAL A 118 10.52 -17.44 3.71
CA VAL A 118 9.37 -17.80 4.56
C VAL A 118 9.71 -19.01 5.46
N LYS A 119 10.51 -19.95 4.95
CA LYS A 119 10.98 -21.12 5.70
C LYS A 119 12.01 -20.77 6.78
N SER A 120 12.89 -19.78 6.54
CA SER A 120 13.87 -19.31 7.53
C SER A 120 13.28 -18.36 8.58
N LEU A 121 12.29 -17.54 8.21
CA LEU A 121 11.55 -16.66 9.13
C LEU A 121 10.73 -17.45 10.16
N ARG A 122 10.19 -18.62 9.79
CA ARG A 122 9.56 -19.56 10.74
C ARG A 122 10.52 -20.07 11.83
N ILE A 123 11.83 -20.04 11.59
CA ILE A 123 12.86 -20.52 12.54
C ILE A 123 13.32 -19.39 13.47
N GLN A 124 13.15 -18.12 13.10
CA GLN A 124 13.55 -16.95 13.91
C GLN A 124 12.44 -16.37 14.81
N GLN A 125 11.23 -16.95 14.86
CA GLN A 125 10.15 -16.51 15.75
C GLN A 125 10.40 -16.81 17.24
N ASN A 126 11.60 -16.59 17.77
CA ASN A 126 11.88 -16.83 19.19
C ASN A 126 12.20 -15.60 20.03
N GLU A 127 12.14 -14.37 19.51
CA GLU A 127 12.12 -13.17 20.37
C GLU A 127 11.13 -12.09 19.88
N ARG A 128 9.93 -12.12 20.48
CA ARG A 128 8.95 -11.04 20.73
C ARG A 128 8.82 -9.88 19.71
N PHE A 129 8.54 -10.16 18.45
CA PHE A 129 7.83 -9.20 17.60
C PHE A 129 6.37 -9.65 17.50
N ASP A 130 5.42 -8.83 18.01
CA ASP A 130 3.99 -9.03 17.82
C ASP A 130 3.48 -8.04 16.75
N PRO A 131 3.24 -8.50 15.52
CA PRO A 131 2.75 -7.65 14.43
C PRO A 131 1.43 -6.94 14.77
N LYS A 132 0.58 -7.54 15.61
CA LYS A 132 -0.70 -6.91 16.01
C LYS A 132 -0.46 -5.70 16.88
N GLU A 133 0.51 -5.78 17.79
CA GLU A 133 0.87 -4.69 18.70
C GLU A 133 1.55 -3.53 17.96
N TYR A 134 2.47 -3.85 17.04
CA TYR A 134 3.10 -2.85 16.18
C TYR A 134 2.06 -2.11 15.31
N MET A 135 1.12 -2.86 14.71
CA MET A 135 0.05 -2.29 13.91
C MET A 135 -0.90 -1.43 14.74
N ARG A 136 -1.25 -1.86 15.95
CA ARG A 136 -2.04 -1.07 16.91
C ARG A 136 -1.37 0.26 17.22
N MET A 137 -0.08 0.24 17.55
CA MET A 137 0.71 1.44 17.84
C MET A 137 0.76 2.41 16.65
N LYS A 138 0.99 1.90 15.44
CA LYS A 138 1.04 2.74 14.23
C LYS A 138 -0.34 3.29 13.83
N LEU A 139 -1.41 2.52 14.03
CA LEU A 139 -2.77 2.98 13.81
C LEU A 139 -3.16 4.08 14.82
N GLU A 140 -2.79 3.91 16.09
CA GLU A 140 -2.98 4.90 17.15
C GLU A 140 -2.22 6.21 16.87
N GLU A 141 -0.95 6.11 16.43
CA GLU A 141 -0.12 7.27 16.04
C GLU A 141 -0.77 8.05 14.88
N ARG A 142 -1.23 7.34 13.86
CA ARG A 142 -1.90 7.95 12.70
C ARG A 142 -3.26 8.55 13.06
N TYR A 143 -4.02 7.89 13.93
CA TYR A 143 -5.32 8.39 14.41
C TYR A 143 -5.13 9.64 15.26
N LYS A 144 -4.07 9.72 16.06
CA LYS A 144 -3.68 10.92 16.79
C LYS A 144 -3.34 12.07 15.84
N ALA A 145 -2.49 11.84 14.84
CA ALA A 145 -2.15 12.85 13.84
C ALA A 145 -3.38 13.35 13.05
N PHE A 146 -4.32 12.45 12.76
CA PHE A 146 -5.59 12.79 12.12
C PHE A 146 -6.49 13.64 13.02
N ARG A 147 -6.61 13.31 14.31
CA ARG A 147 -7.35 14.16 15.27
C ARG A 147 -6.73 15.54 15.43
N GLU A 148 -5.41 15.62 15.56
CA GLU A 148 -4.70 16.90 15.59
C GLU A 148 -4.90 17.71 14.30
N TRP A 149 -5.05 17.04 13.16
CA TRP A 149 -5.43 17.69 11.91
C TRP A 149 -6.88 18.19 11.92
N LEU A 150 -7.84 17.40 12.40
CA LEU A 150 -9.25 17.81 12.53
C LEU A 150 -9.38 19.05 13.43
N ASP A 151 -8.71 19.02 14.58
CA ASP A 151 -8.71 20.12 15.55
C ASP A 151 -8.11 21.39 14.94
N ARG A 152 -6.97 21.27 14.23
CA ARG A 152 -6.34 22.40 13.54
C ARG A 152 -7.21 22.99 12.44
N ASN A 153 -7.99 22.17 11.75
CA ASN A 153 -8.82 22.60 10.63
C ASN A 153 -10.29 22.87 11.03
N ARG A 154 -10.61 22.79 12.33
CA ARG A 154 -11.97 22.98 12.87
C ARG A 154 -13.02 22.14 12.15
N VAL A 155 -12.66 20.92 11.77
CA VAL A 155 -13.56 19.99 11.09
C VAL A 155 -14.35 19.23 12.14
N ASP A 156 -15.63 19.54 12.26
CA ASP A 156 -16.54 18.90 13.22
C ASP A 156 -17.19 17.66 12.61
N LEU A 157 -16.74 16.47 13.03
CA LEU A 157 -17.22 15.19 12.49
C LEU A 157 -18.65 14.83 12.92
N ILE A 158 -19.22 15.56 13.88
CA ILE A 158 -20.56 15.27 14.44
C ILE A 158 -21.68 15.92 13.61
N ASN A 159 -21.34 16.90 12.76
CA ASN A 159 -22.31 17.68 11.98
C ASN A 159 -22.04 17.68 10.46
N ALA A 160 -21.24 16.74 9.95
CA ALA A 160 -20.88 16.61 8.52
C ALA A 160 -21.54 15.40 7.85
#